data_AF-A0A2N0EPA7-F1
#
_entry.id   AF-A0A2N0EPA7-F1
#
_cell.length_a   1.000
_cell.length_b   1.000
_cell.length_c   1.000
_cell.angle_alpha   90.00
_cell.angle_beta   90.00
_cell.angle_gamma   90.00
#
_symmetry.space_group_name_H-M   'P 1'
#
loop_
_entity.id
_entity.type
_entity.pdbx_description
1 polymer ?
#
loop_
_entity_poly.entity_id
_entity_poly.type
_entity_poly.pdbx_seq_one_letter_code
_entity_poly.pdbx_strand_id
1 'polypeptide(L)' 'MVSFKIKSDESLTVQLAQEFNITERERINLIIESLFDPTSSAHIYFSIDRDLQELPFHSIEAYCESLPYNYSIIRLN' A
#
# COMPACT_ATOMS: atom_id res chain seq x y z
N MET A 1 -19.23 12.50 -20.17
CA MET A 1 -18.15 11.73 -19.53
C MET A 1 -18.53 11.59 -18.06
N VAL A 2 -18.50 10.38 -17.50
CA VAL A 2 -18.89 10.13 -16.10
C VAL A 2 -17.63 9.82 -15.31
N SER A 3 -17.42 10.48 -14.16
CA SER A 3 -16.36 10.14 -13.22
C SER A 3 -16.97 9.72 -11.89
N PHE A 4 -16.30 8.77 -11.23
CA PHE A 4 -16.65 8.28 -9.91
C PHE A 4 -15.48 8.56 -8.96
N LYS A 5 -15.78 9.01 -7.75
CA LYS A 5 -14.82 9.16 -6.65
C LYS A 5 -15.32 8.27 -5.51
N ILE A 6 -14.52 7.29 -5.10
CA ILE A 6 -14.85 6.34 -4.01
C ILE A 6 -13.91 6.62 -2.86
N LYS A 7 -14.40 7.07 -1.70
CA LYS A 7 -13.56 7.33 -0.53
C LYS A 7 -13.90 6.38 0.61
N SER A 8 -12.86 6.01 1.37
CA SER A 8 -12.95 5.18 2.56
C SER A 8 -12.44 5.97 3.77
N ASP A 9 -13.20 5.92 4.85
CA ASP A 9 -12.75 6.37 6.18
C ASP A 9 -12.11 5.20 6.96
N GLU A 10 -12.21 3.97 6.44
CA GLU A 10 -11.64 2.76 7.03
C GLU A 10 -10.22 2.50 6.54
N SER A 11 -9.39 1.92 7.41
CA SER A 11 -8.03 1.49 7.10
C SER A 11 -7.99 0.40 6.02
N LEU A 12 -6.94 0.41 5.19
CA LEU A 12 -6.69 -0.59 4.15
C LEU A 12 -5.58 -1.54 4.59
N THR A 13 -5.73 -2.83 4.32
CA THR A 13 -4.63 -3.78 4.42
C THR A 13 -4.23 -4.26 3.03
N VAL A 14 -2.96 -4.08 2.67
CA VAL A 14 -2.36 -4.57 1.43
C VAL A 14 -1.49 -5.77 1.77
N GLN A 15 -1.90 -6.96 1.35
CA GLN A 15 -1.12 -8.18 1.57
C GLN A 15 -0.17 -8.40 0.38
N LEU A 16 1.12 -8.52 0.68
CA LEU A 16 2.19 -8.71 -0.28
C LEU A 16 2.70 -10.15 -0.14
N ALA A 17 2.38 -10.97 -1.14
CA ALA A 17 2.82 -12.36 -1.25
C ALA A 17 4.10 -12.52 -2.09
N GLN A 18 4.48 -11.49 -2.86
CA GLN A 18 5.73 -11.41 -3.61
C GLN A 18 6.24 -9.96 -3.69
N GLU A 19 7.49 -9.76 -4.13
CA GLU A 19 7.94 -8.43 -4.54
C GLU A 19 7.07 -7.94 -5.70
N PHE A 20 6.66 -6.69 -5.65
CA PHE A 20 5.83 -6.09 -6.69
C PHE A 20 6.70 -5.29 -7.67
N ASN A 21 6.46 -5.52 -8.96
CA ASN A 21 7.09 -4.75 -10.03
C ASN A 21 6.45 -3.35 -10.17
N ILE A 22 6.98 -2.55 -11.11
CA ILE A 22 6.52 -1.18 -11.36
C ILE A 22 5.01 -1.13 -11.68
N THR A 23 4.50 -2.07 -12.49
CA THR A 23 3.08 -2.10 -12.87
C THR A 23 2.19 -2.40 -11.67
N GLU A 24 2.61 -3.32 -10.80
CA GLU A 24 1.88 -3.65 -9.58
C GLU A 24 1.90 -2.47 -8.59
N ARG A 25 3.03 -1.76 -8.47
CA ARG A 25 3.15 -0.53 -7.69
C ARG A 25 2.16 0.55 -8.15
N GLU A 26 2.08 0.79 -9.46
CA GLU A 26 1.14 1.76 -10.04
C GLU A 26 -0.31 1.37 -9.75
N ARG A 27 -0.65 0.09 -9.82
CA ARG A 27 -2.00 -0.40 -9.49
C ARG A 27 -2.35 -0.17 -8.03
N ILE A 28 -1.42 -0.44 -7.11
CA ILE A 28 -1.60 -0.19 -5.68
C ILE A 28 -1.82 1.33 -5.45
N ASN A 29 -1.00 2.18 -6.08
CA ASN A 29 -1.16 3.64 -6.00
C ASN A 29 -2.54 4.10 -6.45
N LEU A 30 -3.02 3.62 -7.60
CA LEU A 30 -4.33 4.00 -8.10
C LEU A 30 -5.46 3.63 -7.14
N ILE A 31 -5.35 2.47 -6.48
CA ILE A 31 -6.34 2.05 -5.47
C ILE A 31 -6.26 2.98 -4.25
N ILE A 32 -5.07 3.23 -3.72
CA ILE A 32 -4.86 4.09 -2.55
C ILE A 32 -5.37 5.51 -2.82
N GLU A 33 -5.00 6.12 -3.95
CA GLU A 33 -5.43 7.47 -4.33
C GLU A 33 -6.93 7.57 -4.57
N SER A 34 -7.53 6.50 -5.10
CA SER A 34 -8.98 6.42 -5.22
C SER A 34 -9.60 6.52 -3.83
N LEU A 35 -9.18 5.65 -2.90
CA LEU A 35 -9.80 5.45 -1.59
C LEU A 35 -9.49 6.56 -0.56
N PHE A 36 -8.32 7.17 -0.61
CA PHE A 36 -7.85 8.06 0.46
C PHE A 36 -7.50 9.44 -0.08
N ASP A 37 -7.83 10.48 0.68
CA ASP A 37 -7.28 11.82 0.46
C ASP A 37 -6.02 11.98 1.35
N PRO A 38 -5.02 12.80 0.99
CA PRO A 38 -3.77 12.93 1.76
C PRO A 38 -3.95 13.40 3.21
N THR A 39 -5.09 14.02 3.53
CA THR A 39 -5.46 14.44 4.88
C THR A 39 -6.21 13.36 5.67
N SER A 40 -6.39 12.16 5.10
CA SER A 40 -7.12 11.07 5.73
C SER A 40 -6.39 10.57 6.97
N SER A 41 -7.15 10.29 8.03
CA SER A 41 -6.66 9.60 9.22
C SER A 41 -6.63 8.07 9.04
N ALA A 42 -7.16 7.55 7.93
CA ALA A 42 -7.13 6.12 7.65
C ALA A 42 -5.68 5.63 7.50
N HIS A 43 -5.44 4.41 7.98
CA HIS A 43 -4.10 3.82 8.03
C HIS A 43 -3.96 2.73 6.98
N ILE A 44 -2.81 2.64 6.33
CA ILE A 44 -2.51 1.60 5.34
C ILE A 44 -1.55 0.59 5.95
N TYR A 45 -1.99 -0.65 6.10
CA TYR A 45 -1.21 -1.76 6.64
C TYR A 45 -0.64 -2.61 5.51
N PHE A 46 0.66 -2.59 5.31
CA PHE A 46 1.35 -3.48 4.36
C PHE A 46 1.75 -4.76 5.08
N SER A 47 1.06 -5.86 4.79
CA SER A 47 1.28 -7.17 5.41
C SER A 47 2.18 -8.01 4.51
N ILE A 48 3.39 -8.33 4.98
CA ILE A 48 4.40 -9.02 4.19
C ILE A 48 4.49 -10.48 4.67
N ASP A 49 4.39 -11.40 3.72
CA ASP A 49 4.52 -12.84 4.00
C ASP A 49 5.96 -13.24 4.40
N ARG A 50 6.10 -14.33 5.16
CA ARG A 50 7.39 -14.84 5.63
C ARG A 50 8.34 -15.21 4.51
N ASP A 51 7.81 -15.80 3.44
CA ASP A 51 8.63 -16.31 2.33
C ASP A 51 9.35 -15.19 1.57
N LEU A 52 8.89 -13.94 1.74
CA LEU A 52 9.55 -12.76 1.22
C LEU A 52 10.69 -12.27 2.12
N GLN A 53 10.76 -12.67 3.40
CA GLN A 53 11.68 -12.11 4.42
C GLN A 53 13.17 -12.19 4.04
N GLU A 54 13.53 -13.06 3.11
CA GLU A 54 14.91 -13.27 2.65
C GLU A 54 15.34 -12.36 1.47
N LEU A 55 14.40 -11.65 0.83
CA LEU A 55 14.71 -10.71 -0.26
C LEU A 55 15.04 -9.31 0.28
N PRO A 56 15.90 -8.52 -0.39
CA PRO A 56 16.24 -7.17 0.05
C PRO A 56 15.03 -6.22 -0.11
N PHE A 57 14.22 -6.09 0.94
CA PHE A 57 12.99 -5.27 1.04
C PHE A 57 13.11 -3.77 0.80
N HIS A 58 14.29 -3.28 0.46
CA HIS A 58 14.51 -1.85 0.22
C HIS A 58 13.53 -1.29 -0.81
N SER A 59 13.06 -2.09 -1.77
CA SER A 59 12.09 -1.69 -2.78
C SER A 59 10.69 -1.40 -2.22
N ILE A 60 10.25 -2.14 -1.19
CA ILE A 60 8.93 -2.05 -0.57
C ILE A 60 8.92 -0.96 0.51
N GLU A 61 9.94 -0.95 1.38
CA GLU A 61 10.08 0.08 2.41
C GLU A 61 10.20 1.47 1.77
N ALA A 62 11.06 1.64 0.75
CA ALA A 62 11.18 2.91 0.03
C ALA A 62 9.89 3.31 -0.70
N TYR A 63 9.09 2.34 -1.16
CA TYR A 63 7.77 2.64 -1.71
C TYR A 63 6.83 3.18 -0.65
N CYS A 64 6.70 2.49 0.48
CA CYS A 64 5.84 2.92 1.58
C CYS A 64 6.24 4.30 2.12
N GLU A 65 7.54 4.57 2.27
CA GLU A 65 8.08 5.88 2.68
C GLU A 65 7.74 7.01 1.71
N SER A 66 7.54 6.71 0.43
CA SER A 66 7.17 7.70 -0.59
C SER A 66 5.69 8.10 -0.57
N LEU A 67 4.85 7.34 0.16
CA LEU A 67 3.41 7.57 0.19
C LEU A 67 3.05 8.74 1.12
N PRO A 68 2.17 9.67 0.70
CA PRO A 68 1.71 10.78 1.53
C PRO A 68 0.58 10.35 2.50
N TYR A 69 0.61 9.12 3.00
CA TYR A 69 -0.44 8.52 3.84
C TYR A 69 0.17 7.87 5.09
N ASN A 70 -0.64 7.75 6.14
CA ASN A 70 -0.22 6.99 7.32
C ASN A 70 -0.11 5.50 6.95
N TYR A 71 1.05 4.89 7.24
CA TYR A 71 1.27 3.48 6.93
C TYR A 71 2.00 2.74 8.05
N SER A 72 1.88 1.42 8.04
CA SER A 72 2.72 0.53 8.83
C SER A 72 2.99 -0.75 8.07
N ILE A 73 4.19 -1.30 8.25
CA ILE A 73 4.58 -2.58 7.68
C ILE A 73 4.47 -3.65 8.77
N ILE A 74 3.63 -4.64 8.52
CA ILE A 74 3.41 -5.78 9.41
C ILE A 74 4.08 -7.00 8.79
N ARG A 75 5.05 -7.58 9.49
CA ARG A 75 5.68 -8.84 9.08
C ARG A 75 4.89 -9.97 9.67
N LEU A 76 4.27 -10.79 8.82
CA LEU A 76 3.51 -11.94 9.27
C LEU A 76 4.47 -13.05 9.71
N ASN A 77 4.04 -13.77 10.75
CA ASN A 77 4.71 -14.92 11.35
C ASN A 77 4.04 -16.23 10.89
#